data_AF-A0A926GD82-F1
#
_entry.id   AF-A0A926GD82-F1
#
_cell.length_a   1.000
_cell.length_b   1.000
_cell.length_c   1.000
_cell.angle_alpha   90.00
_cell.angle_beta   90.00
_cell.angle_gamma   90.00
#
_symmetry.space_group_name_H-M   'P 1'
#
loop_
_entity.id
_entity.type
_entity.pdbx_description
1 polymer ?
#
loop_
_entity_poly.entity_id
_entity_poly.type
_entity_poly.pdbx_seq_one_letter_code
_entity_poly.pdbx_strand_id
1 'polypeptide(L)'
;MNISVATGLGSISGWKTLQRIEARQLAVIANDPVVQRATTYFRDNISSGTSAADLVGDYRMLSVALGAFGLEQDIPNKAFIRKVLESDLSDDKSLVNRLSDKRYLRLAQAFHLGRASSDQTALGKQISEAYLQREYERRVGESDESLRLALNARRELQQFVGRESSNKTLWYEVLGNPPLRKVFEGAFGFGGAYGRLSVDRQLEEFTKAAERYLGSSAFTDITTEKGIDKLVTNYLARTQVATGSAQNRYSSALALLTG
;
A
#
# COMPACT_ATOMS: atom_id res chain seq x y z
N MET A 1 10.83 -15.17 10.64
CA MET A 1 10.42 -14.79 12.01
C MET A 1 9.07 -14.13 11.92
N ASN A 2 8.05 -14.67 12.60
CA ASN A 2 6.70 -14.11 12.58
C ASN A 2 6.64 -12.85 13.45
N ILE A 3 6.07 -11.76 12.94
CA ILE A 3 5.78 -10.57 13.73
C ILE A 3 4.56 -10.89 14.59
N SER A 4 4.80 -11.53 15.74
CA SER A 4 3.73 -11.78 16.71
C SER A 4 3.42 -10.46 17.40
N VAL A 5 2.46 -9.69 16.88
CA VAL A 5 1.86 -8.59 17.62
C VAL A 5 1.07 -9.23 18.75
N ALA A 6 1.72 -9.41 19.90
CA ALA A 6 1.13 -9.95 21.12
C ALA A 6 0.19 -8.91 21.76
N THR A 7 -0.78 -8.40 21.01
CA THR A 7 -1.90 -7.58 21.47
C THR A 7 -3.04 -7.83 20.48
N GLY A 8 -4.26 -8.06 20.97
CA GLY A 8 -5.39 -8.63 20.22
C GLY A 8 -5.53 -8.19 18.76
N LEU A 9 -5.85 -9.19 17.92
CA LEU A 9 -6.24 -9.12 16.51
C LEU A 9 -6.73 -7.73 16.08
N GLY A 10 -6.08 -7.13 15.07
CA GLY A 10 -6.57 -5.96 14.34
C GLY A 10 -6.97 -4.76 15.17
N SER A 11 -6.45 -4.62 16.39
CA SER A 11 -6.92 -3.62 17.35
C SER A 11 -6.16 -2.30 17.25
N ILE A 12 -6.76 -1.24 17.78
CA ILE A 12 -6.13 0.08 17.92
C ILE A 12 -4.84 -0.03 18.77
N SER A 13 -4.82 -0.88 19.79
CA SER A 13 -3.63 -1.14 20.60
C SER A 13 -2.51 -1.84 19.80
N GLY A 14 -2.89 -2.75 18.90
CA GLY A 14 -1.97 -3.36 17.93
C GLY A 14 -1.35 -2.31 17.01
N TRP A 15 -2.14 -1.38 16.49
CA TRP A 15 -1.65 -0.26 15.67
C TRP A 15 -0.64 0.63 16.42
N LYS A 16 -0.96 1.06 17.65
CA LYS A 16 -0.03 1.86 18.47
C LYS A 16 1.27 1.11 18.79
N THR A 17 1.19 -0.21 18.96
CA THR A 17 2.36 -1.05 19.17
C THR A 17 3.22 -1.10 17.91
N LEU A 18 2.62 -1.34 16.74
CA LEU A 18 3.32 -1.33 15.45
C LEU A 18 4.04 -0.01 15.20
N GLN A 19 3.37 1.12 15.42
CA GLN A 19 4.00 2.45 15.28
C GLN A 19 5.25 2.58 16.17
N ARG A 20 5.22 2.05 17.40
CA ARG A 20 6.33 2.12 18.35
C ARG A 20 7.51 1.21 17.97
N ILE A 21 7.22 0.02 17.43
CA ILE A 21 8.25 -1.00 17.18
C ILE A 21 8.69 -1.09 15.72
N GLU A 22 8.08 -0.32 14.83
CA GLU A 22 8.30 -0.38 13.38
C GLU A 22 9.78 -0.31 13.00
N ALA A 23 10.52 0.68 13.52
CA ALA A 23 11.95 0.83 13.21
C ALA A 23 12.76 -0.42 13.59
N ARG A 24 12.43 -1.04 14.74
CA ARG A 24 13.07 -2.28 15.19
C ARG A 24 12.68 -3.45 14.29
N GLN A 25 11.43 -3.55 13.87
CA GLN A 25 10.96 -4.62 12.99
C GLN A 25 11.58 -4.51 11.59
N LEU A 26 11.65 -3.31 11.02
CA LEU A 26 12.34 -3.05 9.77
C LEU A 26 13.82 -3.44 9.86
N ALA A 27 14.51 -3.13 10.96
CA ALA A 27 15.89 -3.56 11.17
C ALA A 27 16.04 -5.09 11.26
N VAL A 28 15.09 -5.78 11.91
CA VAL A 28 15.08 -7.25 11.95
C VAL A 28 14.88 -7.84 10.54
N ILE A 29 13.96 -7.28 9.75
CA ILE A 29 13.69 -7.74 8.38
C ILE A 29 14.87 -7.45 7.47
N ALA A 30 15.52 -6.29 7.62
CA ALA A 30 16.71 -5.94 6.83
C ALA A 30 17.88 -6.91 7.07
N ASN A 31 17.97 -7.49 8.27
CA ASN A 31 18.96 -8.51 8.64
C ASN A 31 18.52 -9.95 8.34
N ASP A 32 17.31 -10.15 7.79
CA ASP A 32 16.88 -11.47 7.33
C ASP A 32 17.75 -11.91 6.14
N PRO A 33 18.39 -13.10 6.17
CA PRO A 33 19.32 -13.50 5.12
C PRO A 33 18.74 -13.53 3.71
N VAL A 34 17.43 -13.73 3.54
CA VAL A 34 16.78 -13.72 2.23
C VAL A 34 16.62 -12.27 1.74
N VAL A 35 16.11 -11.39 2.59
CA VAL A 35 15.89 -9.98 2.28
C VAL A 35 17.22 -9.26 2.06
N GLN A 36 18.20 -9.50 2.91
CA GLN A 36 19.52 -8.88 2.83
C GLN A 36 20.24 -9.27 1.53
N ARG A 37 20.20 -10.55 1.13
CA ARG A 37 20.78 -11.00 -0.14
C ARG A 37 20.06 -10.39 -1.33
N ALA A 38 18.73 -10.35 -1.31
CA ALA A 38 17.94 -9.77 -2.40
C ALA A 38 18.23 -8.27 -2.58
N THR A 39 18.20 -7.50 -1.50
CA THR A 39 18.46 -6.04 -1.51
C THR A 39 19.91 -5.71 -1.81
N THR A 40 20.88 -6.51 -1.35
CA THR A 40 22.30 -6.33 -1.72
C THR A 40 22.52 -6.62 -3.19
N TYR A 41 22.03 -7.77 -3.68
CA TYR A 41 22.11 -8.10 -5.10
C TYR A 41 21.47 -7.02 -5.97
N PHE A 42 20.30 -6.50 -5.59
CA PHE A 42 19.66 -5.43 -6.33
C PHE A 42 20.53 -4.16 -6.38
N ARG A 43 21.04 -3.70 -5.23
CA ARG A 43 21.90 -2.49 -5.15
C ARG A 43 23.20 -2.63 -5.93
N ASP A 44 23.81 -3.80 -5.93
CA ASP A 44 25.09 -4.03 -6.60
C ASP A 44 24.95 -4.12 -8.12
N ASN A 45 23.76 -4.45 -8.64
CA ASN A 45 23.52 -4.71 -10.07
C ASN A 45 22.67 -3.63 -10.77
N ILE A 46 21.90 -2.83 -10.02
CA ILE A 46 21.11 -1.75 -10.61
C ILE A 46 21.99 -0.54 -10.96
N SER A 47 21.83 -0.01 -12.18
CA SER A 47 22.52 1.19 -12.65
C SER A 47 21.64 1.97 -13.64
N SER A 48 22.04 3.17 -14.02
CA SER A 48 21.32 4.00 -15.01
C SER A 48 21.36 3.39 -16.40
N GLY A 49 22.38 2.55 -16.66
CA GLY A 49 22.51 1.75 -17.87
C GLY A 49 21.59 0.54 -17.90
N THR A 50 21.01 0.12 -16.77
CA THR A 50 20.08 -1.02 -16.73
C THR A 50 18.86 -0.72 -17.60
N SER A 51 18.71 -1.47 -18.69
CA SER A 51 17.54 -1.36 -19.56
C SER A 51 16.33 -2.10 -18.96
N ALA A 52 15.14 -1.82 -19.48
CA ALA A 52 13.96 -2.59 -19.14
C ALA A 52 14.13 -4.08 -19.48
N ALA A 53 14.87 -4.39 -20.56
CA ALA A 53 15.18 -5.75 -20.96
C ALA A 53 16.09 -6.47 -19.95
N ASP A 54 17.12 -5.78 -19.43
CA ASP A 54 18.03 -6.30 -18.41
C ASP A 54 17.27 -6.57 -17.11
N LEU A 55 16.45 -5.61 -16.66
CA LEU A 55 15.69 -5.73 -15.42
C LEU A 55 14.73 -6.93 -15.45
N VAL A 56 13.97 -7.14 -16.53
CA VAL A 56 13.07 -8.31 -16.63
C VAL A 56 13.81 -9.61 -16.94
N GLY A 57 15.03 -9.51 -17.48
CA GLY A 57 15.92 -10.63 -17.75
C GLY A 57 16.43 -11.27 -16.46
N ASP A 58 16.80 -10.46 -15.47
CA ASP A 58 17.26 -10.91 -14.16
C ASP A 58 16.08 -11.11 -13.18
N TYR A 59 15.79 -12.36 -12.84
CA TYR A 59 14.71 -12.71 -11.91
C TYR A 59 14.88 -12.08 -10.52
N ARG A 60 16.11 -11.99 -10.00
CA ARG A 60 16.37 -11.44 -8.67
C ARG A 60 16.13 -9.94 -8.67
N MET A 61 16.60 -9.24 -9.70
CA MET A 61 16.35 -7.80 -9.84
C MET A 61 14.86 -7.52 -10.03
N LEU A 62 14.20 -8.28 -10.91
CA LEU A 62 12.77 -8.14 -11.17
C LEU A 62 11.94 -8.39 -9.90
N SER A 63 12.29 -9.41 -9.10
CA SER A 63 11.56 -9.74 -7.88
C SER A 63 11.63 -8.61 -6.84
N VAL A 64 12.79 -7.98 -6.68
CA VAL A 64 12.95 -6.84 -5.77
C VAL A 64 12.21 -5.62 -6.31
N ALA A 65 12.37 -5.30 -7.60
CA ALA A 65 11.69 -4.18 -8.23
C ALA A 65 10.16 -4.33 -8.11
N LEU A 66 9.59 -5.44 -8.56
CA LEU A 66 8.14 -5.65 -8.46
C LEU A 66 7.66 -5.73 -7.01
N GLY A 67 8.42 -6.37 -6.11
CA GLY A 67 8.10 -6.42 -4.69
C GLY A 67 8.01 -5.04 -4.04
N ALA A 68 8.92 -4.12 -4.37
CA ALA A 68 8.88 -2.74 -3.88
C ALA A 68 7.57 -2.02 -4.23
N PHE A 69 6.97 -2.35 -5.38
CA PHE A 69 5.71 -1.77 -5.83
C PHE A 69 4.49 -2.67 -5.53
N GLY A 70 4.67 -3.84 -4.90
CA GLY A 70 3.61 -4.79 -4.58
C GLY A 70 3.03 -5.47 -5.83
N LEU A 71 3.86 -5.73 -6.83
CA LEU A 71 3.53 -6.33 -8.12
C LEU A 71 4.13 -7.75 -8.24
N GLU A 72 4.34 -8.45 -7.13
CA GLU A 72 5.05 -9.74 -7.11
C GLU A 72 4.34 -10.81 -7.97
N GLN A 73 3.01 -10.71 -8.07
CA GLN A 73 2.19 -11.64 -8.86
C GLN A 73 2.45 -11.51 -10.38
N ASP A 74 3.08 -10.41 -10.82
CA ASP A 74 3.41 -10.17 -12.23
C ASP A 74 4.84 -10.56 -12.60
N ILE A 75 5.60 -11.18 -11.69
CA ILE A 75 6.93 -11.73 -12.01
C ILE A 75 6.91 -12.63 -13.27
N PRO A 76 5.89 -13.47 -13.51
CA PRO A 76 5.79 -14.24 -14.76
C PRO A 76 5.51 -13.39 -16.00
N ASN A 77 4.92 -12.19 -15.85
CA ASN A 77 4.43 -11.34 -16.92
C ASN A 77 5.53 -10.43 -17.52
N LYS A 78 6.73 -10.97 -17.74
CA LYS A 78 7.95 -10.22 -18.12
C LYS A 78 7.76 -9.31 -19.33
N ALA A 79 7.07 -9.79 -20.38
CA ALA A 79 6.84 -9.00 -21.60
C ALA A 79 5.94 -7.78 -21.34
N PHE A 80 4.94 -7.92 -20.47
CA PHE A 80 4.08 -6.83 -20.06
C PHE A 80 4.84 -5.82 -19.20
N ILE A 81 5.59 -6.29 -18.19
CA ILE A 81 6.42 -5.43 -17.35
C ILE A 81 7.45 -4.66 -18.17
N ARG A 82 8.09 -5.30 -19.16
CA ARG A 82 8.99 -4.62 -20.09
C ARG A 82 8.30 -3.47 -20.81
N LYS A 83 7.12 -3.72 -21.40
CA LYS A 83 6.34 -2.66 -22.08
C LYS A 83 5.92 -1.53 -21.14
N VAL A 84 5.61 -1.83 -19.89
CA VAL A 84 5.32 -0.82 -18.85
C VAL A 84 6.54 0.05 -18.60
N LEU A 85 7.72 -0.56 -18.42
CA LEU A 85 8.98 0.15 -18.17
C LEU A 85 9.52 0.91 -19.38
N GLU A 86 9.10 0.54 -20.60
CA GLU A 86 9.46 1.22 -21.85
C GLU A 86 8.43 2.28 -22.28
N SER A 87 7.31 2.41 -21.56
CA SER A 87 6.24 3.34 -21.92
C SER A 87 6.67 4.79 -21.75
N ASP A 88 6.30 5.65 -22.71
CA ASP A 88 6.50 7.09 -22.59
C ASP A 88 5.59 7.68 -21.49
N LEU A 89 6.19 8.25 -20.45
CA LEU A 89 5.45 8.83 -19.33
C LEU A 89 4.80 10.17 -19.68
N SER A 90 5.27 10.84 -20.74
CA SER A 90 4.77 12.13 -21.19
C SER A 90 3.58 12.03 -22.15
N ASP A 91 3.37 10.85 -22.76
CA ASP A 91 2.21 10.58 -23.62
C ASP A 91 1.04 10.04 -22.78
N ASP A 92 -0.02 10.83 -22.62
CA ASP A 92 -1.26 10.43 -21.93
C ASP A 92 -1.90 9.16 -22.52
N LYS A 93 -1.60 8.82 -23.79
CA LYS A 93 -2.10 7.63 -24.47
C LYS A 93 -1.19 6.41 -24.31
N SER A 94 -0.02 6.55 -23.68
CA SER A 94 0.89 5.45 -23.44
C SER A 94 0.25 4.35 -22.59
N LEU A 95 0.74 3.12 -22.73
CA LEU A 95 0.19 1.95 -22.04
C LEU A 95 0.08 2.21 -20.54
N VAL A 96 1.18 2.67 -19.92
CA VAL A 96 1.26 2.84 -18.46
C VAL A 96 0.30 3.91 -17.92
N ASN A 97 0.07 4.99 -18.68
CA ASN A 97 -0.85 6.06 -18.28
C ASN A 97 -2.33 5.62 -18.32
N ARG A 98 -2.65 4.66 -19.20
CA ARG A 98 -3.99 4.09 -19.37
C ARG A 98 -4.30 2.92 -18.42
N LEU A 99 -3.29 2.37 -17.72
CA LEU A 99 -3.53 1.34 -16.73
C LEU A 99 -4.34 1.89 -15.55
N SER A 100 -5.35 1.11 -15.14
CA SER A 100 -6.16 1.40 -13.96
C SER A 100 -5.32 1.27 -12.69
N ASP A 101 -4.45 0.28 -12.63
CA ASP A 101 -3.54 0.09 -11.51
C ASP A 101 -2.32 1.01 -11.62
N LYS A 102 -2.31 2.05 -10.77
CA LYS A 102 -1.25 3.07 -10.74
C LYS A 102 0.07 2.57 -10.15
N ARG A 103 0.15 1.33 -9.65
CA ARG A 103 1.43 0.72 -9.22
C ARG A 103 2.40 0.56 -10.39
N TYR A 104 1.92 0.23 -11.58
CA TYR A 104 2.76 0.15 -12.78
C TYR A 104 3.32 1.51 -13.20
N LEU A 105 2.51 2.57 -13.09
CA LEU A 105 2.96 3.94 -13.34
C LEU A 105 4.06 4.36 -12.37
N ARG A 106 3.89 4.08 -11.07
CA ARG A 106 4.91 4.36 -10.06
C ARG A 106 6.20 3.58 -10.29
N LEU A 107 6.10 2.31 -10.69
CA LEU A 107 7.25 1.49 -11.07
C LEU A 107 8.01 2.13 -12.25
N ALA A 108 7.30 2.48 -13.33
CA ALA A 108 7.90 3.09 -14.52
C ALA A 108 8.51 4.46 -14.21
N GLN A 109 7.84 5.29 -13.40
CA GLN A 109 8.36 6.59 -12.93
C GLN A 109 9.64 6.42 -12.13
N ALA A 110 9.66 5.52 -11.13
CA ALA A 110 10.85 5.29 -10.32
C ALA A 110 12.03 4.80 -11.17
N PHE A 111 11.76 3.91 -12.14
CA PHE A 111 12.77 3.42 -13.06
C PHE A 111 13.31 4.52 -13.99
N HIS A 112 12.44 5.35 -14.57
CA HIS A 112 12.84 6.46 -15.44
C HIS A 112 13.60 7.56 -14.70
N LEU A 113 13.15 7.95 -13.51
CA LEU A 113 13.86 8.92 -12.66
C LEU A 113 15.23 8.38 -12.25
N GLY A 114 15.30 7.09 -11.92
CA GLY A 114 16.55 6.41 -11.64
C GLY A 114 17.55 6.45 -12.81
N ARG A 115 17.06 6.28 -14.05
CA ARG A 115 17.89 6.38 -15.26
C ARG A 115 18.32 7.81 -15.58
N ALA A 116 17.47 8.80 -15.27
CA ALA A 116 17.80 10.21 -15.44
C ALA A 116 18.74 10.74 -14.36
N SER A 117 18.78 10.10 -13.19
CA SER A 117 19.68 10.44 -12.08
C SER A 117 21.12 10.04 -12.41
N SER A 118 22.08 10.91 -12.09
CA SER A 118 23.50 10.56 -12.06
C SER A 118 23.88 9.73 -10.83
N ASP A 119 23.11 9.80 -9.75
CA ASP A 119 23.32 9.04 -8.51
C ASP A 119 22.58 7.69 -8.54
N GLN A 120 23.33 6.63 -8.86
CA GLN A 120 22.81 5.26 -8.92
C GLN A 120 22.59 4.64 -7.55
N THR A 121 23.36 5.11 -6.56
CA THR A 121 23.24 4.66 -5.18
C THR A 121 21.85 5.03 -4.64
N ALA A 122 21.34 6.19 -5.05
CA ALA A 122 20.00 6.64 -4.68
C ALA A 122 18.88 5.71 -5.19
N LEU A 123 18.92 5.27 -6.45
CA LEU A 123 17.89 4.38 -7.02
C LEU A 123 17.88 3.01 -6.33
N GLY A 124 19.06 2.39 -6.23
CA GLY A 124 19.21 1.09 -5.57
C GLY A 124 18.75 1.12 -4.12
N LYS A 125 19.10 2.19 -3.40
CA LYS A 125 18.65 2.43 -2.03
C LYS A 125 17.14 2.61 -1.95
N GLN A 126 16.55 3.50 -2.75
CA GLN A 126 15.12 3.80 -2.74
C GLN A 126 14.26 2.56 -2.99
N ILE A 127 14.57 1.76 -4.02
CA ILE A 127 13.81 0.55 -4.33
C ILE A 127 14.01 -0.52 -3.24
N SER A 128 15.23 -0.66 -2.71
CA SER A 128 15.49 -1.61 -1.62
C SER A 128 14.77 -1.26 -0.32
N GLU A 129 14.68 0.04 0.01
CA GLU A 129 13.92 0.52 1.17
C GLU A 129 12.41 0.31 0.98
N ALA A 130 11.89 0.58 -0.23
CA ALA A 130 10.50 0.29 -0.57
C ALA A 130 10.20 -1.22 -0.50
N TYR A 131 11.11 -2.07 -0.98
CA TYR A 131 11.02 -3.53 -0.86
C TYR A 131 10.99 -3.97 0.61
N LEU A 132 11.85 -3.41 1.45
CA LEU A 132 11.88 -3.70 2.89
C LEU A 132 10.57 -3.31 3.57
N GLN A 133 10.02 -2.14 3.26
CA GLN A 133 8.73 -1.69 3.78
C GLN A 133 7.58 -2.62 3.36
N ARG A 134 7.62 -3.09 2.11
CA ARG A 134 6.64 -4.05 1.57
C ARG A 134 6.72 -5.40 2.27
N GLU A 135 7.93 -5.89 2.52
CA GLU A 135 8.14 -7.12 3.27
C GLU A 135 7.66 -7.00 4.72
N TYR A 136 7.85 -5.83 5.35
CA TYR A 136 7.27 -5.55 6.66
C TYR A 136 5.74 -5.61 6.64
N GLU A 137 5.09 -4.92 5.71
CA GLU A 137 3.64 -4.97 5.54
C GLU A 137 3.13 -6.39 5.29
N ARG A 138 3.84 -7.16 4.46
CA ARG A 138 3.51 -8.55 4.16
C ARG A 138 3.56 -9.41 5.41
N ARG A 139 4.64 -9.34 6.19
CA ARG A 139 4.80 -10.09 7.47
C ARG A 139 3.78 -9.67 8.52
N VAL A 140 3.41 -8.39 8.58
CA VAL A 140 2.31 -7.94 9.43
C VAL A 140 0.99 -8.54 8.95
N GLY A 141 0.75 -8.58 7.63
CA GLY A 141 -0.47 -9.15 7.05
C GLY A 141 -0.63 -10.65 7.19
N GLU A 142 0.48 -11.40 7.28
CA GLU A 142 0.44 -12.82 7.65
C GLU A 142 -0.19 -13.03 9.04
N SER A 143 -0.06 -12.03 9.92
CA SER A 143 -0.65 -12.06 11.26
C SER A 143 -2.02 -11.37 11.29
N ASP A 144 -2.16 -10.22 10.63
CA ASP A 144 -3.40 -9.45 10.59
C ASP A 144 -3.53 -8.59 9.32
N GLU A 145 -4.50 -8.96 8.47
CA GLU A 145 -4.79 -8.27 7.22
C GLU A 145 -5.25 -6.82 7.42
N SER A 146 -5.93 -6.51 8.53
CA SER A 146 -6.41 -5.15 8.83
C SER A 146 -5.24 -4.24 9.14
N LEU A 147 -4.27 -4.72 9.91
CA LEU A 147 -3.03 -3.98 10.18
C LEU A 147 -2.19 -3.81 8.91
N ARG A 148 -2.14 -4.80 8.01
CA ARG A 148 -1.50 -4.62 6.69
C ARG A 148 -2.15 -3.51 5.89
N LEU A 149 -3.48 -3.50 5.79
CA LEU A 149 -4.23 -2.47 5.07
C LEU A 149 -4.00 -1.08 5.70
N ALA A 150 -3.95 -0.99 7.03
CA ALA A 150 -3.63 0.25 7.72
C ALA A 150 -2.22 0.78 7.41
N LEU A 151 -1.21 -0.10 7.43
CA LEU A 151 0.17 0.27 7.06
C LEU A 151 0.25 0.71 5.59
N ASN A 152 -0.41 -0.03 4.70
CA ASN A 152 -0.52 0.33 3.28
C ASN A 152 -1.14 1.72 3.11
N ALA A 153 -2.26 2.00 3.78
CA ALA A 153 -2.92 3.29 3.70
C ALA A 153 -2.03 4.42 4.22
N ARG A 154 -1.33 4.24 5.35
CA ARG A 154 -0.36 5.23 5.84
C ARG A 154 0.72 5.51 4.80
N ARG A 155 1.32 4.47 4.19
CA ARG A 155 2.37 4.65 3.17
C ARG A 155 1.84 5.36 1.93
N GLU A 156 0.68 4.95 1.41
CA GLU A 156 0.10 5.58 0.21
C GLU A 156 -0.28 7.05 0.48
N LEU A 157 -0.84 7.38 1.65
CA LEU A 157 -1.16 8.76 2.02
C LEU A 157 0.09 9.63 2.22
N GLN A 158 1.20 9.05 2.70
CA GLN A 158 2.47 9.77 2.78
C GLN A 158 3.01 10.19 1.41
N GLN A 159 2.66 9.48 0.32
CA GLN A 159 3.01 9.90 -1.03
C GLN A 159 2.24 11.13 -1.50
N PHE A 160 1.16 11.52 -0.81
CA PHE A 160 0.38 12.70 -1.15
C PHE A 160 0.95 13.98 -0.52
N VAL A 161 1.83 13.85 0.47
CA VAL A 161 2.47 14.99 1.13
C VAL A 161 3.31 15.77 0.13
N GLY A 162 3.05 17.08 0.01
CA GLY A 162 3.80 17.97 -0.88
C GLY A 162 3.49 17.84 -2.37
N ARG A 163 2.51 17.02 -2.77
CA ARG A 163 2.10 16.92 -4.18
C ARG A 163 1.32 18.16 -4.62
N GLU A 164 1.74 18.75 -5.73
CA GLU A 164 0.99 19.78 -6.46
C GLU A 164 -0.17 19.14 -7.22
N SER A 165 -1.24 18.82 -6.51
CA SER A 165 -2.45 18.22 -7.11
C SER A 165 -3.69 18.76 -6.42
N SER A 166 -4.78 18.90 -7.17
CA SER A 166 -6.05 19.34 -6.57
C SER A 166 -6.54 18.31 -5.56
N ASN A 167 -7.23 18.76 -4.51
CA ASN A 167 -7.83 17.87 -3.53
C ASN A 167 -8.77 16.83 -4.19
N LYS A 168 -9.50 17.24 -5.24
CA LYS A 168 -10.37 16.37 -6.03
C LYS A 168 -9.60 15.25 -6.73
N THR A 169 -8.44 15.56 -7.32
CA THR A 169 -7.58 14.57 -7.98
C THR A 169 -7.11 13.50 -6.99
N LEU A 170 -6.65 13.93 -5.80
CA LEU A 170 -6.19 13.02 -4.75
C LEU A 170 -7.32 12.09 -4.25
N TRP A 171 -8.56 12.58 -4.18
CA TRP A 171 -9.71 11.72 -3.87
C TRP A 171 -10.00 10.69 -4.96
N TYR A 172 -9.89 11.05 -6.24
CA TYR A 172 -10.01 10.06 -7.31
C TYR A 172 -8.88 9.03 -7.27
N GLU A 173 -7.68 9.39 -6.83
CA GLU A 173 -6.59 8.43 -6.60
C GLU A 173 -6.92 7.47 -5.45
N VAL A 174 -7.52 7.96 -4.35
CA VAL A 174 -8.05 7.09 -3.27
C VAL A 174 -9.08 6.12 -3.83
N LEU A 175 -10.06 6.61 -4.60
CA LEU A 175 -11.08 5.78 -5.21
C LEU A 175 -10.48 4.80 -6.24
N GLY A 176 -9.44 5.18 -6.96
CA GLY A 176 -8.78 4.33 -7.95
C GLY A 176 -7.85 3.27 -7.35
N ASN A 177 -7.50 3.36 -6.07
CA ASN A 177 -6.58 2.45 -5.38
C ASN A 177 -7.37 1.49 -4.48
N PRO A 178 -7.58 0.20 -4.85
CA PRO A 178 -8.49 -0.67 -4.12
C PRO A 178 -8.11 -0.91 -2.63
N PRO A 179 -6.84 -1.17 -2.27
CA PRO A 179 -6.43 -1.23 -0.86
C PRO A 179 -6.72 0.06 -0.07
N LEU A 180 -6.43 1.23 -0.66
CA LEU A 180 -6.64 2.51 0.01
C LEU A 180 -8.14 2.81 0.15
N ARG A 181 -8.91 2.62 -0.94
CA ARG A 181 -10.38 2.72 -0.94
C ARG A 181 -10.98 1.86 0.17
N LYS A 182 -10.55 0.59 0.30
CA LYS A 182 -11.07 -0.34 1.32
C LYS A 182 -10.88 0.18 2.75
N VAL A 183 -9.76 0.85 3.04
CA VAL A 183 -9.52 1.46 4.36
C VAL A 183 -10.45 2.64 4.61
N PHE A 184 -10.63 3.52 3.61
CA PHE A 184 -11.57 4.64 3.72
C PHE A 184 -13.02 4.16 3.86
N GLU A 185 -13.46 3.19 3.05
CA GLU A 185 -14.79 2.58 3.16
C GLU A 185 -15.00 1.98 4.55
N GLY A 186 -14.03 1.19 5.03
CA GLY A 186 -14.09 0.60 6.36
C GLY A 186 -14.12 1.65 7.47
N ALA A 187 -13.33 2.72 7.38
CA ALA A 187 -13.32 3.83 8.34
C ALA A 187 -14.65 4.60 8.37
N PHE A 188 -15.32 4.72 7.22
CA PHE A 188 -16.58 5.45 7.07
C PHE A 188 -17.81 4.59 7.29
N GLY A 189 -17.64 3.26 7.35
CA GLY A 189 -18.74 2.30 7.47
C GLY A 189 -19.51 2.12 6.17
N PHE A 190 -18.87 2.35 5.02
CA PHE A 190 -19.48 2.13 3.72
C PHE A 190 -19.52 0.62 3.40
N GLY A 191 -20.71 0.14 3.02
CA GLY A 191 -20.90 -1.22 2.52
C GLY A 191 -20.82 -1.30 1.00
N GLY A 192 -21.00 -2.51 0.45
CA GLY A 192 -20.90 -2.76 -1.00
C GLY A 192 -21.90 -1.98 -1.88
N ALA A 193 -22.94 -1.38 -1.30
CA ALA A 193 -23.88 -0.51 -2.04
C ALA A 193 -23.22 0.76 -2.57
N TYR A 194 -22.22 1.31 -1.87
CA TYR A 194 -21.55 2.55 -2.26
C TYR A 194 -20.71 2.41 -3.53
N GLY A 195 -20.10 1.24 -3.75
CA GLY A 195 -19.33 0.94 -4.96
C GLY A 195 -20.16 0.93 -6.25
N ARG A 196 -21.50 0.88 -6.15
CA ARG A 196 -22.43 0.92 -7.30
C ARG A 196 -22.84 2.34 -7.70
N LEU A 197 -22.52 3.33 -6.87
CA LEU A 197 -22.82 4.73 -7.18
C LEU A 197 -21.90 5.23 -8.31
N SER A 198 -22.32 6.28 -9.03
CA SER A 198 -21.44 6.96 -9.97
C SER A 198 -20.20 7.50 -9.26
N VAL A 199 -19.07 7.62 -9.97
CA VAL A 199 -17.80 8.04 -9.36
C VAL A 199 -17.92 9.40 -8.67
N ASP A 200 -18.68 10.34 -9.26
CA ASP A 200 -18.92 11.65 -8.65
C ASP A 200 -19.75 11.58 -7.36
N ARG A 201 -20.73 10.67 -7.31
CA ARG A 201 -21.48 10.40 -6.08
C ARG A 201 -20.61 9.72 -5.03
N GLN A 202 -19.75 8.78 -5.42
CA GLN A 202 -18.78 8.18 -4.51
C GLN A 202 -17.86 9.25 -3.92
N LEU A 203 -17.32 10.15 -4.75
CA LEU A 203 -16.50 11.27 -4.31
C LEU A 203 -17.23 12.15 -3.28
N GLU A 204 -18.49 12.51 -3.54
CA GLU A 204 -19.30 13.31 -2.62
C GLU A 204 -19.54 12.61 -1.28
N GLU A 205 -19.86 11.32 -1.28
CA GLU A 205 -20.07 10.56 -0.04
C GLU A 205 -18.76 10.43 0.76
N PHE A 206 -17.63 10.17 0.08
CA PHE A 206 -16.32 10.06 0.72
C PHE A 206 -15.87 11.39 1.35
N THR A 207 -16.03 12.52 0.66
CA THR A 207 -15.66 13.83 1.20
C THR A 207 -16.54 14.21 2.40
N LYS A 208 -17.85 14.01 2.32
CA LYS A 208 -18.76 14.23 3.46
C LYS A 208 -18.41 13.35 4.67
N ALA A 209 -18.08 12.08 4.43
CA ALA A 209 -17.67 11.18 5.50
C ALA A 209 -16.31 11.57 6.09
N ALA A 210 -15.36 12.04 5.28
CA ALA A 210 -14.09 12.56 5.75
C ALA A 210 -14.27 13.78 6.66
N GLU A 211 -15.11 14.75 6.27
CA GLU A 211 -15.50 15.88 7.13
C GLU A 211 -16.07 15.38 8.46
N ARG A 212 -17.02 14.44 8.41
CA ARG A 212 -17.69 13.91 9.60
C ARG A 212 -16.77 13.14 10.56
N TYR A 213 -15.92 12.26 10.02
CA TYR A 213 -15.18 11.28 10.83
C TYR A 213 -13.70 11.63 11.04
N LEU A 214 -13.10 12.41 10.14
CA LEU A 214 -11.71 12.86 10.25
C LEU A 214 -11.63 14.33 10.67
N GLY A 215 -12.68 15.11 10.39
CA GLY A 215 -12.78 16.54 10.68
C GLY A 215 -12.31 17.43 9.53
N SER A 216 -11.93 16.85 8.39
CA SER A 216 -11.56 17.55 7.17
C SER A 216 -11.56 16.56 6.00
N SER A 217 -11.98 17.02 4.83
CA SER A 217 -11.81 16.32 3.55
C SER A 217 -10.56 16.76 2.78
N ALA A 218 -9.76 17.67 3.33
CA ALA A 218 -8.53 18.15 2.71
C ALA A 218 -7.35 17.20 2.99
N PHE A 219 -6.61 16.80 1.95
CA PHE A 219 -5.44 15.95 2.12
C PHE A 219 -4.29 16.63 2.88
N THR A 220 -4.24 17.97 2.91
CA THR A 220 -3.33 18.71 3.80
C THR A 220 -3.53 18.36 5.27
N ASP A 221 -4.75 18.00 5.67
CA ASP A 221 -5.07 17.59 7.04
C ASP A 221 -5.04 16.08 7.21
N ILE A 222 -5.57 15.33 6.22
CA ILE A 222 -5.66 13.85 6.27
C ILE A 222 -4.26 13.22 6.28
N THR A 223 -3.30 13.78 5.54
CA THR A 223 -1.94 13.21 5.42
C THR A 223 -1.03 13.54 6.60
N THR A 224 -1.48 14.39 7.54
CA THR A 224 -0.78 14.61 8.80
C THR A 224 -0.76 13.32 9.62
N GLU A 225 0.22 13.18 10.53
CA GLU A 225 0.28 12.03 11.44
C GLU A 225 -1.05 11.83 12.19
N LYS A 226 -1.65 12.93 12.67
CA LYS A 226 -2.94 12.91 13.36
C LYS A 226 -4.10 12.53 12.44
N GLY A 227 -4.10 13.00 11.19
CA GLY A 227 -5.12 12.67 10.19
C GLY A 227 -5.12 11.19 9.83
N ILE A 228 -3.93 10.65 9.55
CA ILE A 228 -3.75 9.22 9.26
C ILE A 228 -4.14 8.37 10.48
N ASP A 229 -3.71 8.76 11.69
CA ASP A 229 -4.02 8.03 12.91
C ASP A 229 -5.53 7.97 13.18
N LYS A 230 -6.26 9.06 12.95
CA LYS A 230 -7.73 9.08 13.01
C LYS A 230 -8.37 8.13 12.00
N LEU A 231 -7.91 8.17 10.75
CA LEU A 231 -8.41 7.29 9.69
C LEU A 231 -8.23 5.82 10.06
N VAL A 232 -7.01 5.44 10.45
CA VAL A 232 -6.68 4.06 10.83
C VAL A 232 -7.43 3.63 12.09
N THR A 233 -7.55 4.50 13.09
CA THR A 233 -8.29 4.21 14.32
C THR A 233 -9.77 3.93 14.02
N ASN A 234 -10.41 4.76 13.19
CA ASN A 234 -11.79 4.57 12.76
C ASN A 234 -11.96 3.26 11.97
N TYR A 235 -11.02 2.95 11.07
CA TYR A 235 -11.00 1.71 10.29
C TYR A 235 -10.90 0.46 11.17
N LEU A 236 -9.95 0.43 12.11
CA LEU A 236 -9.73 -0.71 12.99
C LEU A 236 -10.88 -0.89 13.99
N ALA A 237 -11.40 0.20 14.55
CA ALA A 237 -12.57 0.16 15.44
C ALA A 237 -13.77 -0.51 14.77
N ARG A 238 -14.07 -0.13 13.52
CA ARG A 238 -15.21 -0.69 12.77
C ARG A 238 -14.96 -2.13 12.35
N THR A 239 -13.73 -2.46 11.96
CA THR A 239 -13.35 -3.84 11.61
C THR A 239 -13.45 -4.78 12.82
N GLN A 240 -13.10 -4.31 14.01
CA GLN A 240 -13.24 -5.07 15.26
C GLN A 240 -14.71 -5.34 15.61
N VAL A 241 -15.61 -4.36 15.43
CA VAL A 241 -17.05 -4.55 15.62
C VAL A 241 -17.64 -5.56 14.62
N ALA A 242 -17.23 -5.47 13.36
CA ALA A 242 -17.69 -6.38 12.31
C ALA A 242 -17.25 -7.84 12.55
N THR A 243 -16.02 -8.05 13.05
CA THR A 243 -15.49 -9.38 13.35
C THR A 243 -16.09 -9.97 14.63
N GLY A 244 -16.20 -9.19 15.71
CA GLY A 244 -16.82 -9.65 16.96
C GLY A 244 -18.31 -10.02 16.82
N SER A 245 -19.06 -9.26 16.01
CA SER A 245 -20.47 -9.57 15.72
C SER A 245 -20.65 -10.82 14.84
N ALA A 246 -19.66 -11.19 14.03
CA ALA A 246 -19.68 -12.44 13.29
C ALA A 246 -19.49 -13.65 14.22
N GLN A 247 -18.51 -13.61 15.13
CA GLN A 247 -18.25 -14.69 16.09
C GLN A 247 -19.44 -14.97 17.00
N ASN A 248 -20.10 -13.92 17.52
CA ASN A 248 -21.27 -14.07 18.39
C ASN A 248 -22.47 -14.73 17.68
N ARG A 249 -22.63 -14.56 16.37
CA ARG A 249 -23.71 -15.20 15.61
C ARG A 249 -23.51 -16.72 15.49
N TYR A 250 -22.27 -17.17 15.33
CA TYR A 250 -21.97 -18.60 15.27
C TYR A 250 -22.12 -19.29 16.63
N SER A 251 -21.74 -18.62 17.73
CA SER A 251 -21.95 -19.17 19.07
C SER A 251 -23.44 -19.24 19.43
N SER A 252 -24.23 -18.22 19.06
CA SER A 252 -25.68 -18.26 19.28
C SER A 252 -26.38 -19.31 18.42
N ALA A 253 -25.96 -19.50 17.17
CA ALA A 253 -26.49 -20.56 16.31
C ALA A 253 -26.13 -21.96 16.83
N LEU A 254 -24.90 -22.15 17.35
CA LEU A 254 -24.47 -23.41 17.94
C LEU A 254 -25.23 -23.73 19.23
N ALA A 255 -25.48 -22.73 20.08
CA ALA A 255 -26.28 -22.90 21.30
C ALA A 255 -27.74 -23.29 21.00
N LEU A 256 -28.30 -22.82 19.88
CA LEU A 256 -29.65 -23.17 19.42
C LEU A 256 -29.74 -24.55 18.73
N LEU A 257 -28.62 -25.07 18.22
CA LEU A 257 -28.54 -26.38 17.57
C LEU A 257 -28.20 -27.52 18.55
N THR A 258 -27.74 -27.17 19.74
CA THR A 258 -27.29 -28.13 20.78
C THR A 258 -28.20 -28.15 22.02
N GLY A 259 -29.21 -27.28 22.07
CA GLY A 259 -30.30 -27.32 23.06
C GLY A 259 -31.61 -27.81 22.43
#